data_AF-A0A1A9D330-F1
#
_entry.id   AF-A0A1A9D330-F1
#
_cell.length_a   1.000
_cell.length_b   1.000
_cell.length_c   1.000
_cell.angle_alpha   90.00
_cell.angle_beta   90.00
_cell.angle_gamma   90.00
#
_symmetry.space_group_name_H-M   'P 1'
#
loop_
_entity.id
_entity.type
_entity.pdbx_description
1 polymer ?
#
loop_
_entity_poly.entity_id
_entity_poly.type
_entity_poly.pdbx_seq_one_letter_code
_entity_poly.pdbx_strand_id
1 'polypeptide(L)'
;MTLPSRALEVAAKALYEGTLLPFQLIQSGAAPAHPAWDEMDERARQHYVRRAQKAIESPTFADYYAWCTLAWRTAPPDSAFAAEMGPEPQAGDDTEHMRGHRAEYYLAHHLLRADDAALLTESAA
;
A
#
# COMPACT_ATOMS: atom_id res chain seq x y z
N MET A 1 9.82 7.12 -15.86
CA MET A 1 10.66 6.01 -15.38
C MET A 1 9.78 4.77 -15.32
N THR A 2 10.08 3.72 -16.09
CA THR A 2 9.35 2.45 -16.01
C THR A 2 10.10 1.53 -15.05
N LEU A 3 9.51 1.24 -13.89
CA LEU A 3 10.09 0.29 -12.94
C LEU A 3 9.99 -1.14 -13.50
N PRO A 4 10.98 -2.01 -13.27
CA PRO A 4 10.87 -3.42 -13.61
C PRO A 4 9.70 -4.09 -12.88
N SER A 5 8.91 -4.90 -13.57
CA SER A 5 7.78 -5.68 -13.02
C SER A 5 8.15 -6.40 -11.71
N ARG A 6 9.33 -7.03 -11.70
CA ARG A 6 9.85 -7.78 -10.55
C ARG A 6 10.12 -6.90 -9.32
N ALA A 7 10.56 -5.66 -9.50
CA ALA A 7 10.79 -4.74 -8.39
C ALA A 7 9.47 -4.32 -7.73
N LEU A 8 8.44 -4.03 -8.56
CA LEU A 8 7.10 -3.73 -8.06
C LEU A 8 6.47 -4.91 -7.32
N GLU A 9 6.67 -6.15 -7.79
CA GLU A 9 6.22 -7.35 -7.08
C GLU A 9 6.91 -7.53 -5.72
N VAL A 10 8.22 -7.28 -5.62
CA VAL A 10 8.95 -7.34 -4.34
C VAL A 10 8.42 -6.29 -3.37
N ALA A 11 8.22 -5.06 -3.83
CA ALA A 11 7.64 -4.00 -3.00
C ALA A 11 6.20 -4.36 -2.58
N ALA A 12 5.39 -4.91 -3.48
CA ALA A 12 4.03 -5.34 -3.19
C ALA A 12 3.99 -6.45 -2.14
N LYS A 13 4.87 -7.45 -2.25
CA LYS A 13 5.04 -8.51 -1.25
C LYS A 13 5.45 -7.94 0.11
N ALA A 14 6.42 -7.03 0.13
CA ALA A 14 6.87 -6.39 1.35
C ALA A 14 5.80 -5.51 2.01
N LEU A 15 4.94 -4.85 1.23
CA LEU A 15 3.76 -4.15 1.76
C LEU A 15 2.81 -5.14 2.43
N TYR A 16 2.48 -6.24 1.75
CA TYR A 16 1.58 -7.26 2.30
C TYR A 16 2.11 -7.87 3.61
N GLU A 17 3.35 -8.36 3.59
CA GLU A 17 3.96 -9.06 4.73
C GLU A 17 4.41 -8.11 5.84
N GLY A 18 4.84 -6.89 5.49
CA GLY A 18 5.45 -5.93 6.41
C GLY A 18 4.48 -4.98 7.11
N THR A 19 3.31 -4.67 6.53
CA THR A 19 2.35 -3.75 7.15
C THR A 19 1.05 -4.42 7.55
N LEU A 20 0.49 -5.32 6.72
CA LEU A 20 -0.83 -5.88 6.97
C LEU A 20 -0.80 -7.01 8.00
N LEU A 21 0.10 -7.99 7.82
CA LEU A 21 0.22 -9.13 8.72
C LEU A 21 0.50 -8.70 10.17
N PRO A 22 1.45 -7.79 10.46
CA PRO A 22 1.73 -7.33 11.82
C PRO A 22 0.60 -6.48 12.40
N PHE A 23 -0.02 -5.61 11.60
CA PHE A 23 -1.14 -4.78 12.04
C PHE A 23 -2.33 -5.64 12.49
N GLN A 24 -2.67 -6.68 11.72
CA GLN A 24 -3.75 -7.59 12.07
C GLN A 24 -3.41 -8.45 13.28
N LEU A 25 -2.18 -8.99 13.37
CA LEU A 25 -1.69 -9.69 14.57
C LEU A 25 -1.88 -8.86 15.85
N ILE A 26 -1.58 -7.56 15.78
CA ILE A 26 -1.73 -6.62 16.90
C ILE A 26 -3.22 -6.38 17.21
N GLN A 27 -4.08 -6.24 16.19
CA GLN A 27 -5.50 -5.95 16.40
C GLN A 27 -6.33 -7.15 16.85
N SER A 28 -6.12 -8.36 16.31
CA SER A 28 -6.96 -9.53 16.60
C SER A 28 -6.39 -10.45 17.69
N GLY A 29 -5.14 -10.26 18.13
CA GLY A 29 -4.48 -11.12 19.13
C GLY A 29 -4.22 -12.56 18.66
N ALA A 30 -4.60 -12.88 17.41
CA ALA A 30 -4.36 -14.13 16.71
C ALA A 30 -4.13 -13.79 15.24
N ALA A 31 -3.16 -14.44 14.59
CA ALA A 31 -3.00 -14.31 13.14
C ALA A 31 -4.27 -14.88 12.49
N PRO A 32 -5.05 -14.10 11.73
CA PRO A 32 -6.05 -14.72 10.88
C PRO A 32 -5.33 -15.67 9.93
N ALA A 33 -6.00 -16.76 9.50
CA ALA A 33 -5.49 -17.62 8.45
C ALA A 33 -5.52 -16.85 7.12
N HIS A 34 -4.57 -15.94 6.94
CA HIS A 34 -4.35 -15.23 5.70
C HIS A 34 -3.40 -16.05 4.81
N PRO A 35 -3.70 -16.16 3.51
CA PRO A 35 -2.84 -16.88 2.58
C PRO A 35 -1.45 -16.23 2.55
N ALA A 36 -0.40 -17.04 2.49
CA ALA A 36 0.92 -16.50 2.13
C ALA A 36 0.84 -15.79 0.77
N TRP A 37 1.78 -14.89 0.47
CA TRP A 37 1.78 -14.14 -0.80
C TRP A 37 1.59 -15.04 -2.04
N ASP A 38 2.25 -16.20 -2.04
CA ASP A 38 2.20 -17.17 -3.14
C ASP A 38 0.87 -17.95 -3.21
N GLU A 39 0.11 -17.96 -2.12
CA GLU A 39 -1.22 -18.59 -1.99
C GLU A 39 -2.36 -17.63 -2.30
N MET A 40 -2.09 -16.33 -2.40
CA MET A 40 -3.08 -15.33 -2.79
C MET A 40 -3.55 -15.57 -4.23
N ASP A 41 -4.80 -15.18 -4.52
CA ASP A 41 -5.22 -15.12 -5.91
C ASP A 41 -4.52 -13.95 -6.64
N GLU A 42 -4.50 -14.03 -7.97
CA GLU A 42 -3.83 -13.03 -8.80
C GLU A 42 -4.44 -11.63 -8.63
N ARG A 43 -5.76 -11.54 -8.43
CA ARG A 43 -6.44 -10.25 -8.27
C ARG A 43 -5.97 -9.56 -6.99
N ALA A 44 -5.80 -10.30 -5.91
CA ALA A 44 -5.32 -9.82 -4.63
C ALA A 44 -3.86 -9.38 -4.72
N ARG A 45 -2.98 -10.16 -5.36
CA ARG A 45 -1.58 -9.73 -5.62
C ARG A 45 -1.52 -8.46 -6.45
N GLN A 46 -2.29 -8.39 -7.54
CA GLN A 46 -2.35 -7.21 -8.42
C GLN A 46 -2.84 -5.96 -7.68
N HIS A 47 -3.67 -6.11 -6.65
CA HIS A 47 -4.06 -4.98 -5.80
C HIS A 47 -2.85 -4.37 -5.08
N TYR A 48 -1.98 -5.19 -4.47
CA TYR A 48 -0.76 -4.69 -3.80
C TYR A 48 0.25 -4.13 -4.80
N VAL A 49 0.38 -4.74 -5.98
CA VAL A 49 1.24 -4.21 -7.07
C VAL A 49 0.78 -2.82 -7.47
N ARG A 50 -0.53 -2.61 -7.68
CA ARG A 50 -1.09 -1.29 -8.00
C ARG A 50 -0.88 -0.29 -6.87
N ARG A 51 -0.95 -0.70 -5.61
CA ARG A 51 -0.65 0.17 -4.46
C ARG A 51 0.81 0.61 -4.43
N ALA A 52 1.74 -0.34 -4.63
CA ALA A 52 3.17 -0.04 -4.70
C ALA A 52 3.48 0.92 -5.85
N GLN A 53 2.93 0.63 -7.04
CA GLN A 53 3.06 1.49 -8.21
C GLN A 53 2.50 2.88 -7.94
N LYS A 54 1.28 2.96 -7.38
CA LYS A 54 0.64 4.25 -7.12
C LYS A 54 1.39 5.09 -6.09
N ALA A 55 2.00 4.46 -5.09
CA ALA A 55 2.86 5.17 -4.14
C ALA A 55 4.01 5.87 -4.87
N ILE A 56 4.75 5.15 -5.74
CA ILE A 56 5.88 5.74 -6.49
C ILE A 56 5.45 6.80 -7.50
N GLU A 57 4.29 6.63 -8.13
CA GLU A 57 3.75 7.61 -9.07
C GLU A 57 3.22 8.88 -8.39
N SER A 58 2.98 8.83 -7.08
CA SER A 58 2.43 9.94 -6.31
C SER A 58 3.56 10.86 -5.82
N PRO A 59 3.58 12.15 -6.18
CA PRO A 59 4.63 13.08 -5.74
C PRO A 59 4.67 13.28 -4.22
N THR A 60 3.51 13.15 -3.58
CA THR A 60 3.35 13.30 -2.14
C THR A 60 2.49 12.19 -1.55
N PHE A 61 2.60 12.00 -0.22
CA PHE A 61 1.69 11.13 0.52
C PHE A 61 0.22 11.55 0.35
N ALA A 62 -0.07 12.85 0.28
CA ALA A 62 -1.44 13.33 0.11
C ALA A 62 -2.05 12.90 -1.23
N ASP A 63 -1.26 12.88 -2.30
CA ASP A 63 -1.70 12.41 -3.62
C ASP A 63 -1.97 10.90 -3.63
N TYR A 64 -1.10 10.13 -2.96
CA TYR A 64 -1.30 8.70 -2.77
C TYR A 64 -2.56 8.42 -1.94
N TYR A 65 -2.72 9.14 -0.84
CA TYR A 65 -3.83 8.94 0.09
C TYR A 65 -5.18 9.29 -0.54
N ALA A 66 -5.23 10.36 -1.36
CA ALA A 66 -6.43 10.71 -2.12
C ALA A 66 -6.87 9.60 -3.09
N TRP A 67 -5.92 8.80 -3.62
CA TRP A 67 -6.26 7.63 -4.41
C TRP A 67 -6.79 6.48 -3.53
N CYS A 68 -6.19 6.25 -2.36
CA CYS A 68 -6.68 5.25 -1.40
C CYS A 68 -8.11 5.55 -0.91
N THR A 69 -8.47 6.82 -0.77
CA THR A 69 -9.79 7.27 -0.31
C THR A 69 -10.76 7.60 -1.46
N LEU A 70 -10.45 7.20 -2.70
CA LEU A 70 -11.30 7.54 -3.86
C LEU A 70 -12.76 7.07 -3.70
N ALA A 71 -12.98 5.96 -3.00
CA ALA A 71 -14.33 5.48 -2.69
C ALA A 71 -15.14 6.51 -1.89
N TRP A 72 -14.56 7.17 -0.88
CA TRP A 72 -15.22 8.26 -0.14
C TRP A 72 -15.52 9.44 -1.04
N ARG A 73 -14.59 9.81 -1.92
CA ARG A 73 -14.73 10.98 -2.81
C ARG A 73 -15.79 10.80 -3.88
N THR A 74 -16.06 9.55 -4.27
CA THR A 74 -16.99 9.21 -5.34
C THR A 74 -18.33 8.68 -4.84
N ALA A 75 -18.42 8.35 -3.55
CA ALA A 75 -19.67 7.96 -2.92
C ALA A 75 -20.66 9.14 -2.90
N PRO A 76 -21.91 8.93 -3.36
CA PRO A 76 -22.96 9.92 -3.17
C PRO A 76 -23.16 10.25 -1.68
N PRO A 77 -23.45 11.51 -1.31
CA PRO A 77 -23.64 11.92 0.09
C PRO A 77 -24.69 11.09 0.84
N ASP A 78 -25.73 10.64 0.13
CA ASP A 78 -26.84 9.87 0.70
C ASP A 78 -26.68 8.34 0.51
N SER A 79 -25.47 7.87 0.18
CA SER A 79 -25.21 6.45 -0.01
C SER A 79 -25.06 5.69 1.32
N ALA A 80 -25.38 4.39 1.32
CA ALA A 80 -25.12 3.53 2.47
C ALA A 80 -23.64 3.55 2.90
N PHE A 81 -22.72 3.69 1.93
CA PHE A 81 -21.29 3.87 2.18
C PHE A 81 -21.01 5.14 2.99
N ALA A 82 -21.59 6.28 2.61
CA ALA A 82 -21.39 7.54 3.33
C ALA A 82 -21.96 7.48 4.75
N ALA A 83 -23.08 6.78 4.95
CA ALA A 83 -23.68 6.56 6.27
C ALA A 83 -22.84 5.65 7.18
N GLU A 84 -22.20 4.62 6.61
CA GLU A 84 -21.39 3.64 7.36
C GLU A 84 -19.96 4.14 7.64
N MET A 85 -19.30 4.70 6.64
CA MET A 85 -17.87 5.03 6.71
C MET A 85 -17.60 6.44 7.24
N GLY A 86 -18.62 7.29 7.37
CA GLY A 86 -18.48 8.66 7.85
C GLY A 86 -17.73 9.59 6.88
N PRO A 87 -17.27 10.76 7.36
CA PRO A 87 -16.58 11.73 6.51
C PRO A 87 -15.25 11.18 5.98
N GLU A 88 -14.81 11.67 4.80
CA GLU A 88 -13.52 11.30 4.24
C GLU A 88 -12.38 11.66 5.21
N PRO A 89 -11.52 10.70 5.60
CA PRO A 89 -10.32 11.01 6.37
C PRO A 89 -9.36 11.86 5.55
N GLN A 90 -8.77 12.87 6.16
CA GLN A 90 -7.81 13.77 5.52
C GLN A 90 -6.39 13.27 5.72
N ALA A 91 -5.49 13.56 4.77
CA ALA A 91 -4.09 13.14 4.84
C ALA A 91 -3.32 13.71 6.06
N GLY A 92 -3.84 14.80 6.64
CA GLY A 92 -3.32 15.42 7.86
C GLY A 92 -3.83 14.82 9.17
N ASP A 93 -4.87 13.97 9.13
CA ASP A 93 -5.49 13.41 10.33
C ASP A 93 -4.60 12.32 10.95
N ASP A 94 -4.38 12.34 12.27
CA ASP A 94 -3.60 11.31 12.95
C ASP A 94 -4.45 10.11 13.40
N THR A 95 -4.99 9.38 12.40
CA THR A 95 -5.77 8.16 12.62
C THR A 95 -4.95 6.90 12.37
N GLU A 96 -5.34 5.76 12.94
CA GLU A 96 -4.72 4.47 12.62
C GLU A 96 -4.76 4.16 11.12
N HIS A 97 -5.89 4.46 10.49
CA HIS A 97 -6.09 4.29 9.05
C HIS A 97 -5.07 5.10 8.23
N MET A 98 -4.88 6.38 8.56
CA MET A 98 -3.87 7.23 7.91
C MET A 98 -2.46 6.72 8.19
N ARG A 99 -2.12 6.36 9.44
CA ARG A 99 -0.78 5.88 9.81
C ARG A 99 -0.39 4.63 9.01
N GLY A 100 -1.32 3.70 8.80
CA GLY A 100 -1.10 2.50 7.98
C GLY A 100 -0.74 2.87 6.54
N HIS A 101 -1.54 3.73 5.90
CA HIS A 101 -1.28 4.19 4.54
C HIS A 101 0.00 5.02 4.39
N ARG A 102 0.35 5.80 5.42
CA ARG A 102 1.60 6.56 5.45
C ARG A 102 2.82 5.62 5.52
N ALA A 103 2.74 4.57 6.34
CA ALA A 103 3.79 3.56 6.42
C ALA A 103 3.97 2.85 5.06
N GLU A 104 2.89 2.46 4.40
CA GLU A 104 2.93 1.85 3.06
C GLU A 104 3.57 2.76 2.02
N TYR A 105 3.17 4.04 1.97
CA TYR A 105 3.74 5.01 1.04
C TYR A 105 5.26 5.10 1.20
N TYR A 106 5.73 5.33 2.43
CA TYR A 106 7.18 5.46 2.68
C TYR A 106 7.94 4.15 2.53
N LEU A 107 7.31 3.00 2.82
CA LEU A 107 7.93 1.69 2.60
C LEU A 107 8.12 1.42 1.10
N ALA A 108 7.11 1.69 0.27
CA ALA A 108 7.22 1.55 -1.18
C ALA A 108 8.33 2.46 -1.73
N HIS A 109 8.35 3.73 -1.33
CA HIS A 109 9.42 4.66 -1.70
C HIS A 109 10.80 4.21 -1.23
N HIS A 110 10.90 3.61 -0.04
CA HIS A 110 12.16 3.11 0.49
C HIS A 110 12.69 1.92 -0.31
N LEU A 111 11.85 0.93 -0.57
CA LEU A 111 12.20 -0.30 -1.29
C LEU A 111 12.49 -0.08 -2.78
N LEU A 112 11.88 0.96 -3.36
CA LEU A 112 12.01 1.29 -4.78
C LEU A 112 12.81 2.58 -5.00
N ARG A 113 13.62 3.00 -4.01
CA ARG A 113 14.57 4.10 -4.21
C ARG A 113 15.43 3.76 -5.42
N ALA A 114 15.30 4.57 -6.46
CA ALA A 114 15.99 4.41 -7.75
C ALA A 114 17.53 4.44 -7.62
N ASP A 115 18.06 4.78 -6.44
CA ASP A 115 19.48 4.95 -6.13
C ASP A 115 20.09 3.82 -5.27
N ASP A 116 19.41 2.69 -5.05
CA ASP A 116 20.06 1.50 -4.47
C ASP A 116 20.99 0.86 -5.51
N ALA A 117 22.13 1.52 -5.72
CA ALA A 117 23.28 1.15 -6.51
C ALA A 117 23.83 -0.26 -6.18
N ALA A 118 23.37 -0.89 -5.10
CA ALA A 118 23.70 -2.26 -4.71
C ALA A 118 23.25 -3.32 -5.74
N LEU A 119 22.11 -3.13 -6.42
CA LEU A 119 21.63 -4.08 -7.45
C LEU A 119 22.33 -3.89 -8.81
N LEU A 120 23.01 -2.78 -9.03
CA LEU A 120 23.78 -2.53 -10.25
C LEU A 120 25.22 -3.06 -10.18
N THR A 121 25.76 -3.26 -8.96
CA THR A 121 27.11 -3.80 -8.76
C THR A 121 27.21 -5.32 -8.93
N GLU A 122 26.14 -6.09 -8.71
CA GLU A 122 26.17 -7.56 -8.88
C GLU A 122 26.00 -8.03 -10.34
N SER A 123 25.58 -7.16 -11.26
CA SER A 123 25.59 -7.47 -12.71
C SER A 123 26.89 -7.04 -13.41
N ALA A 124 27.86 -6.51 -12.66
CA ALA A 124 29.16 -6.05 -13.17
C ALA A 124 30.36 -6.84 -12.63
N ALA A 125 30.12 -7.93 -11.88
CA ALA A 125 31.13 -8.81 -11.29
C ALA A 125 31.11 -10.21 -11.92
#